data_AF-A0A968FPM4-F1
#
_entry.id   AF-A0A968FPM4-F1
#
_cell.length_a   1.000
_cell.length_b   1.000
_cell.length_c   1.000
_cell.angle_alpha   90.00
_cell.angle_beta   90.00
_cell.angle_gamma   90.00
#
_symmetry.space_group_name_H-M   'P 1'
#
loop_
_entity.id
_entity.type
_entity.pdbx_description
1 polymer ?
#
loop_
_entity_poly.entity_id
_entity_poly.type
_entity_poly.pdbx_seq_one_letter_code
_entity_poly.pdbx_strand_id
1 'polypeptide(L)'
;MNYEPKPINTDRVVLPPEVENLVEKLARNTHEIWSKTRLDQGWTWGPERDDAGKRHPCITPYENLSEAERDVDRNTAAGVLKTILALGYKIEPARETDNPQGES
;
A
#
# COMPACT_ATOMS: atom_id res chain seq x y z
N MET A 1 -30.19 10.05 -5.96
CA MET A 1 -29.09 9.87 -6.91
C MET A 1 -28.55 8.47 -6.73
N ASN A 2 -28.49 7.66 -7.79
CA ASN A 2 -27.81 6.36 -7.74
C ASN A 2 -26.35 6.58 -8.13
N TYR A 3 -25.43 6.19 -7.27
CA TYR A 3 -24.00 6.18 -7.57
C TYR A 3 -23.66 4.93 -8.40
N GLU A 4 -22.92 5.10 -9.49
CA GLU A 4 -22.42 4.02 -10.34
C GLU A 4 -20.89 4.13 -10.46
N PRO A 5 -20.11 3.23 -9.84
CA PRO A 5 -18.65 3.26 -9.91
C PRO A 5 -18.16 2.89 -11.31
N LYS A 6 -17.15 3.63 -11.81
CA LYS A 6 -16.53 3.40 -13.12
C LYS A 6 -15.00 3.35 -12.99
N PRO A 7 -14.44 2.26 -12.43
CA PRO A 7 -12.99 2.13 -12.28
C PRO A 7 -12.31 2.01 -13.64
N ILE A 8 -11.03 2.40 -13.71
CA ILE A 8 -10.18 2.18 -14.88
C ILE A 8 -9.97 0.67 -15.04
N ASN A 9 -10.20 0.13 -16.24
CA ASN A 9 -9.94 -1.28 -16.52
C ASN A 9 -8.42 -1.52 -16.58
N THR A 10 -7.93 -2.34 -15.66
CA THR A 10 -6.52 -2.74 -15.57
C THR A 10 -6.28 -4.23 -15.86
N ASP A 11 -7.29 -4.97 -16.34
CA ASP A 11 -7.24 -6.44 -16.50
C ASP A 11 -6.12 -6.89 -17.44
N ARG A 12 -5.79 -6.06 -18.42
CA ARG A 12 -4.73 -6.33 -19.42
C ARG A 12 -3.39 -5.69 -19.08
N VAL A 13 -3.29 -5.00 -17.94
CA VAL A 13 -2.06 -4.35 -17.50
C VAL A 13 -1.24 -5.34 -16.69
N VAL A 14 -0.06 -5.66 -17.23
CA VAL A 14 0.97 -6.45 -16.55
C VAL A 14 2.01 -5.50 -16.00
N LEU A 15 2.36 -5.66 -14.73
CA LEU A 15 3.42 -4.87 -14.11
C LEU A 15 4.78 -5.40 -14.62
N PRO A 16 5.68 -4.55 -15.10
CA PRO A 16 7.06 -4.96 -15.35
C PRO A 16 7.73 -5.46 -14.05
N PRO A 17 8.67 -6.43 -14.10
CA PRO A 17 9.33 -6.96 -12.90
C PRO A 17 9.96 -5.91 -12.00
N GLU A 18 10.55 -4.86 -12.58
CA GLU A 18 11.12 -3.74 -11.85
C GLU A 18 10.07 -2.92 -11.08
N VAL A 19 8.83 -2.87 -11.57
CA VAL A 19 7.69 -2.21 -10.92
C VAL A 19 7.01 -3.15 -9.93
N GLU A 20 7.00 -4.46 -10.16
CA GLU A 20 6.49 -5.45 -9.19
C GLU A 20 7.25 -5.36 -7.86
N ASN A 21 8.55 -5.13 -7.89
CA ASN A 21 9.37 -4.91 -6.69
C ASN A 21 8.93 -3.68 -5.87
N LEU A 22 8.20 -2.73 -6.46
CA LEU A 22 7.65 -1.58 -5.74
C LEU A 22 6.40 -1.94 -4.93
N VAL A 23 5.68 -3.02 -5.29
CA VAL A 23 4.42 -3.40 -4.64
C VAL A 23 4.63 -3.58 -3.13
N GLU A 24 5.63 -4.37 -2.73
CA GLU A 24 5.90 -4.63 -1.31
C GLU A 24 6.33 -3.37 -0.56
N LYS A 25 7.18 -2.54 -1.20
CA LYS A 25 7.65 -1.29 -0.62
C LYS A 25 6.50 -0.30 -0.40
N LEU A 26 5.59 -0.20 -1.36
CA LEU A 26 4.41 0.67 -1.29
C LEU A 26 3.36 0.14 -0.30
N ALA A 27 3.12 -1.17 -0.26
CA ALA A 27 2.24 -1.81 0.71
C ALA A 27 2.70 -1.53 2.14
N ARG A 28 3.99 -1.82 2.43
CA ARG A 28 4.63 -1.51 3.70
C ARG A 28 4.51 -0.04 4.07
N ASN A 29 4.90 0.86 3.17
CA ASN A 29 4.87 2.29 3.47
C ASN A 29 3.44 2.80 3.72
N THR A 30 2.46 2.27 3.00
CA THR A 30 1.04 2.59 3.22
C THR A 30 0.60 2.16 4.61
N HIS A 31 0.99 0.95 5.04
CA HIS A 31 0.74 0.46 6.39
C HIS A 31 1.40 1.32 7.47
N GLU A 32 2.66 1.73 7.28
CA GLU A 32 3.38 2.61 8.21
C GLU A 32 2.68 3.97 8.34
N ILE A 33 2.25 4.57 7.22
CA ILE A 33 1.52 5.84 7.22
C ILE A 33 0.17 5.69 7.93
N TRP A 34 -0.58 4.62 7.64
CA TRP A 34 -1.84 4.33 8.31
C TRP A 34 -1.65 4.14 9.82
N SER A 35 -0.67 3.31 10.21
CA SER A 35 -0.35 3.01 11.60
C SER A 35 0.05 4.27 12.35
N LYS A 36 0.96 5.08 11.79
CA LYS A 36 1.35 6.38 12.34
C LYS A 36 0.13 7.28 12.53
N THR A 37 -0.71 7.42 11.52
CA THR A 37 -1.91 8.26 11.58
C THR A 37 -2.86 7.80 12.69
N ARG A 38 -3.02 6.48 12.86
CA ARG A 38 -3.86 5.91 13.92
C ARG A 38 -3.27 6.13 15.31
N LEU A 39 -1.97 5.90 15.48
CA LEU A 39 -1.27 6.19 16.73
C LEU A 39 -1.39 7.67 17.12
N ASP A 40 -1.20 8.59 16.18
CA ASP A 40 -1.35 10.03 16.39
C ASP A 40 -2.80 10.42 16.78
N GLN A 41 -3.80 9.65 16.32
CA GLN A 41 -5.21 9.80 16.71
C GLN A 41 -5.56 9.14 18.06
N GLY A 42 -4.57 8.58 18.76
CA GLY A 42 -4.73 7.90 20.04
C GLY A 42 -5.23 6.46 19.94
N TRP A 43 -5.09 5.83 18.77
CA TRP A 43 -5.34 4.39 18.66
C TRP A 43 -4.18 3.60 19.24
N THR A 44 -4.48 2.41 19.74
CA THR A 44 -3.49 1.48 20.27
C THR A 44 -3.72 0.08 19.71
N TRP A 45 -2.74 -0.81 19.89
CA TRP A 45 -2.93 -2.21 19.55
C TRP A 45 -4.00 -2.86 20.43
N GLY A 46 -4.78 -3.77 19.86
CA GLY A 46 -5.64 -4.70 20.61
C GLY A 46 -5.98 -5.92 19.77
N PRO A 47 -6.34 -7.05 20.40
CA PRO A 47 -6.55 -8.33 19.70
C PRO A 47 -7.72 -8.30 18.70
N GLU A 48 -8.67 -7.40 18.91
CA GLU A 48 -9.82 -7.17 18.04
C GLU A 48 -10.01 -5.67 17.83
N ARG A 49 -10.72 -5.32 16.76
CA ARG A 49 -11.06 -3.93 16.46
C ARG A 49 -12.12 -3.43 17.46
N ASP A 50 -11.80 -2.33 18.13
CA ASP A 50 -12.69 -1.64 19.07
C ASP A 50 -12.59 -0.13 18.81
N ASP A 51 -13.58 0.42 18.13
CA ASP A 51 -13.59 1.83 17.75
C ASP A 51 -13.83 2.76 18.95
N ALA A 52 -14.54 2.30 19.98
CA ALA A 52 -14.83 3.09 21.18
C ALA A 52 -13.59 3.22 22.08
N GLY A 53 -12.86 2.12 22.28
CA GLY A 53 -11.57 2.08 22.97
C GLY A 53 -10.37 2.46 22.08
N LYS A 54 -10.61 2.74 20.79
CA LYS A 54 -9.59 3.00 19.76
C LYS A 54 -8.50 1.92 19.73
N ARG A 55 -8.88 0.67 19.59
CA ARG A 55 -7.95 -0.46 19.43
C ARG A 55 -8.08 -1.12 18.07
N HIS A 56 -6.96 -1.53 17.49
CA HIS A 56 -6.97 -2.25 16.21
C HIS A 56 -5.84 -3.29 16.16
N PRO A 57 -6.09 -4.52 15.66
CA PRO A 57 -5.10 -5.60 15.63
C PRO A 57 -3.93 -5.31 14.69
N CYS A 58 -4.19 -4.61 13.58
CA CYS A 58 -3.15 -4.26 12.61
C CYS A 58 -2.21 -3.13 13.09
N ILE A 59 -2.39 -2.52 14.27
CA ILE A 59 -1.40 -1.56 14.81
C ILE A 59 -0.20 -2.36 15.35
N THR A 60 0.61 -2.85 14.44
CA THR A 60 1.78 -3.72 14.65
C THR A 60 2.72 -3.54 13.45
N PRO A 61 4.02 -3.85 13.56
CA PRO A 61 4.92 -3.85 12.41
C PRO A 61 4.36 -4.65 11.23
N TYR A 62 4.60 -4.17 10.00
CA TYR A 62 4.07 -4.80 8.78
C TYR A 62 4.42 -6.29 8.63
N GLU A 63 5.59 -6.71 9.11
CA GLU A 63 6.02 -8.12 9.17
C GLU A 63 5.10 -9.00 10.03
N ASN A 64 4.47 -8.42 11.04
CA ASN A 64 3.63 -9.13 11.99
C ASN A 64 2.17 -9.27 11.54
N LEU A 65 1.80 -8.64 10.43
CA LEU A 65 0.50 -8.84 9.81
C LEU A 65 0.34 -10.29 9.35
N SER A 66 -0.91 -10.74 9.22
CA SER A 66 -1.20 -11.96 8.49
C SER A 66 -0.92 -11.76 6.99
N GLU A 67 -0.67 -12.87 6.26
CA GLU A 67 -0.54 -12.79 4.80
C GLU A 67 -1.79 -12.21 4.14
N ALA A 68 -2.98 -12.54 4.66
CA ALA A 68 -4.24 -12.01 4.13
C ALA A 68 -4.34 -10.48 4.25
N GLU A 69 -3.89 -9.91 5.37
CA GLU A 69 -3.84 -8.46 5.56
C GLU A 69 -2.81 -7.81 4.64
N ARG A 70 -1.60 -8.38 4.55
CA ARG A 70 -0.58 -7.89 3.61
C ARG A 70 -1.06 -7.96 2.17
N ASP A 71 -1.79 -9.01 1.79
CA ASP A 71 -2.32 -9.15 0.44
C ASP A 71 -3.34 -8.06 0.10
N VAL A 72 -4.11 -7.56 1.07
CA VAL A 72 -4.98 -6.39 0.85
C VAL A 72 -4.15 -5.16 0.49
N ASP A 73 -3.07 -4.90 1.21
CA ASP A 73 -2.18 -3.75 0.95
C ASP A 73 -1.46 -3.92 -0.40
N ARG A 74 -0.93 -5.12 -0.68
CA ARG A 74 -0.27 -5.46 -1.97
C ARG A 74 -1.22 -5.30 -3.15
N ASN A 75 -2.45 -5.80 -3.03
CA ASN A 75 -3.46 -5.67 -4.09
C ASN A 75 -3.83 -4.21 -4.34
N THR A 76 -3.92 -3.41 -3.27
CA THR A 76 -4.14 -1.97 -3.38
C THR A 76 -2.98 -1.28 -4.09
N ALA A 77 -1.74 -1.55 -3.67
CA ALA A 77 -0.54 -1.00 -4.30
C ALA A 77 -0.41 -1.40 -5.78
N ALA A 78 -0.61 -2.69 -6.09
CA ALA A 78 -0.57 -3.20 -7.45
C ALA A 78 -1.67 -2.58 -8.32
N GLY A 79 -2.88 -2.40 -7.80
CA GLY A 79 -3.98 -1.74 -8.49
C GLY A 79 -3.65 -0.28 -8.85
N VAL A 80 -3.03 0.46 -7.94
CA VAL A 80 -2.56 1.84 -8.19
C VAL A 80 -1.50 1.85 -9.29
N LEU A 81 -0.48 0.98 -9.20
CA LEU A 81 0.59 0.89 -10.21
C LEU A 81 0.02 0.54 -11.60
N LYS A 82 -0.88 -0.45 -11.67
CA LYS A 82 -1.55 -0.82 -12.93
C LYS A 82 -2.38 0.34 -13.49
N THR A 83 -3.03 1.11 -12.62
CA THR A 83 -3.80 2.28 -13.05
C THR A 83 -2.89 3.35 -13.65
N ILE A 84 -1.74 3.62 -13.05
CA ILE A 84 -0.75 4.56 -13.59
C ILE A 84 -0.30 4.12 -14.99
N LEU A 85 0.03 2.84 -15.18
CA LEU A 85 0.41 2.30 -16.50
C LEU A 85 -0.76 2.34 -17.50
N ALA A 86 -1.99 2.03 -17.08
CA ALA A 86 -3.19 2.11 -17.92
C ALA A 86 -3.45 3.53 -18.44
N LEU A 87 -3.08 4.53 -17.66
CA LEU A 87 -3.18 5.95 -18.01
C LEU A 87 -2.04 6.43 -18.94
N GLY A 88 -1.13 5.54 -19.35
CA GLY A 88 -0.05 5.84 -20.30
C GLY A 88 1.23 6.39 -19.66
N TYR A 89 1.35 6.35 -18.34
CA TYR A 89 2.60 6.72 -17.66
C TYR A 89 3.60 5.57 -17.66
N LYS A 90 4.87 5.93 -17.53
CA LYS A 90 5.98 4.99 -17.36
C LYS A 90 6.58 5.18 -15.97
N ILE A 91 6.88 4.09 -15.29
CA ILE A 91 7.61 4.07 -14.02
C ILE A 91 8.95 3.41 -14.29
N GLU A 92 10.04 4.12 -14.04
CA GLU A 92 11.41 3.62 -14.17
C GLU A 92 12.18 3.93 -12.90
N PRO A 93 13.06 3.03 -12.42
CA PRO A 93 14.01 3.36 -11.37
C PRO A 93 14.82 4.60 -11.77
N ALA A 94 15.04 5.50 -10.82
CA ALA A 94 16.00 6.57 -11.01
C ALA A 94 17.40 5.97 -11.24
N ARG A 95 18.27 6.68 -11.96
CA ARG A 95 19.69 6.30 -12.05
C ARG A 95 20.29 6.35 -10.65
N GLU A 96 21.23 5.47 -10.33
CA GLU A 96 21.83 5.39 -8.98
C GLU A 96 22.37 6.72 -8.45
N THR A 97 22.79 7.63 -9.34
CA THR A 97 23.24 9.00 -9.01
C THR A 97 22.15 9.91 -8.44
N ASP A 98 20.88 9.53 -8.61
CA ASP A 98 19.72 10.37 -8.35
C ASP A 98 18.87 9.83 -7.18
N ASN A 99 19.27 8.71 -6.56
CA ASN A 99 18.57 8.12 -5.42
C ASN A 99 19.23 8.50 -4.08
N PRO A 100 18.68 9.45 -3.32
CA PRO A 100 19.25 9.86 -2.03
C PRO A 100 19.09 8.81 -0.91
N GLN A 101 18.40 7.68 -1.17
CA GLN A 101 18.12 6.62 -0.20
C GLN A 101 18.80 5.28 -0.54
N GLY A 102 19.90 5.28 -1.31
CA GLY A 102 20.73 4.09 -1.45
C GLY A 102 21.38 3.74 -0.11
N GLU A 103 20.77 2.83 0.65
CA GLU A 103 21.37 2.25 1.85
C GLU A 103 22.62 1.44 1.46
N SER A 104 23.74 1.79 2.08
CA SER A 104 25.01 1.06 2.11
C SER A 104 24.95 -0.17 3.00
#